data_AF-A0A8J1VZK7-F1
#
_entry.id   AF-A0A8J1VZK7-F1
#
_cell.length_a   1.000
_cell.length_b   1.000
_cell.length_c   1.000
_cell.angle_alpha   90.00
_cell.angle_beta   90.00
_cell.angle_gamma   90.00
#
_symmetry.space_group_name_H-M   'P 1'
#
loop_
_entity.id
_entity.type
_entity.pdbx_description
1 polymer ?
#
loop_
_entity_poly.entity_id
_entity_poly.type
_entity_poly.pdbx_seq_one_letter_code
_entity_poly.pdbx_strand_id
1 'polypeptide(L)'
;TLTTSKPAPRPLKVVVMSATLDGDQFSNYFNRAPVCSCPGRSYPIEVYYDQPVTHNKRVEAAVNCALNLHLREKRGHILAFLTGMEECEQACTLALSKLQQLLAQKGSDANVADCLILPLYGSLSTEDQRKAFDTVDSSQLRKIIFSTNIAETSVTVDGIGFVIDSGVVKQKEFNPKTGMEQLVVVNVSRVQATQRAGRAGRTQKGKCYRLYTEEMFRSRFKDATTPEILRSNLASVCLQMKAMGVGNILTFDFMERPSRYNILQALRQLYLLGAIDADGKITEDGLSMSEYPLEPTFARCLIAAERLHCGPDMVTLVSILSAESIWYRPPRANEEAFKKAAMCHANLCDTTVGDHYSLVRIFQKWGAAGHNTRDWCQDNCLHFRSLRQASDIRSQLDIQMQQRGKASATGNIMSSSGPAAASSPTFGPQGGSSKNASSSSRGNGANGGGADDGDPNSLPMSVRLRRALCEGFYMQTCRLMGSQQGWLTVTESLPVRPEPGAAIDEANLPEWLLYTELAGQAGAGAGTMRNVSPIQQEWISHLLPRLEMVDLSRLVGEVAPAKEGEKSQKETKVQAAAREQAARKDKALSAKERYLARKAEEEAKKK
;
A
#
# COMPACT_ATOMS: atom_id res chain seq x y z
N THR A 1 15.34 -11.75 59.45
CA THR A 1 15.82 -11.03 58.25
C THR A 1 16.05 -12.04 57.14
N LEU A 2 14.99 -12.37 56.39
CA LEU A 2 15.07 -13.20 55.18
C LEU A 2 15.04 -12.25 53.99
N THR A 3 16.23 -11.83 53.53
CA THR A 3 16.40 -11.10 52.29
C THR A 3 16.14 -12.05 51.13
N THR A 4 14.95 -11.99 50.56
CA THR A 4 14.60 -12.63 49.28
C THR A 4 15.36 -11.92 48.16
N SER A 5 16.57 -12.40 47.86
CA SER A 5 17.29 -11.98 46.65
C SER A 5 16.51 -12.46 45.43
N LYS A 6 15.87 -11.55 44.69
CA LYS A 6 15.32 -11.84 43.37
C LYS A 6 16.41 -12.52 42.52
N PRO A 7 16.14 -13.66 41.87
CA PRO A 7 17.10 -14.29 40.97
C PRO A 7 17.42 -13.32 39.82
N ALA A 8 18.70 -13.18 39.49
CA ALA A 8 19.16 -12.36 38.38
C ALA A 8 18.45 -12.82 37.08
N PRO A 9 17.97 -11.90 36.23
CA PRO A 9 17.31 -12.25 34.99
C PRO A 9 18.26 -13.06 34.10
N ARG A 10 17.79 -14.19 33.58
CA ARG A 10 18.55 -14.97 32.60
C ARG A 10 18.82 -14.09 31.38
N PRO A 11 20.05 -14.10 30.82
CA PRO A 11 20.35 -13.30 29.64
C PRO A 11 19.51 -13.77 28.45
N LEU A 12 19.00 -12.81 27.67
CA LEU A 12 18.31 -13.08 26.41
C LEU A 12 19.26 -13.81 25.45
N LYS A 13 18.81 -14.93 24.88
CA LYS A 13 19.51 -15.63 23.80
C LYS A 13 18.75 -15.42 22.49
N VAL A 14 19.46 -15.11 21.42
CA VAL A 14 18.90 -14.89 20.09
C VAL A 14 19.42 -15.98 19.16
N VAL A 15 18.51 -16.63 18.43
CA VAL A 15 18.83 -17.64 17.40
C VAL A 15 18.23 -17.16 16.09
N VAL A 16 19.06 -16.93 15.09
CA VAL A 16 18.64 -16.50 13.75
C VAL A 16 18.60 -17.73 12.85
N MET A 17 17.45 -18.01 12.26
CA MET A 17 17.26 -19.12 11.33
C MET A 17 17.10 -18.56 9.91
N SER A 18 17.88 -19.09 8.97
CA SER A 18 17.76 -18.75 7.55
C SER A 18 17.64 -20.02 6.70
N ALA A 19 16.83 -19.93 5.63
CA ALA A 19 16.70 -20.98 4.63
C ALA A 19 17.72 -20.83 3.48
N THR A 20 18.45 -19.70 3.43
CA THR A 20 19.48 -19.44 2.41
C THR A 20 20.86 -19.87 2.90
N LEU A 21 21.77 -20.11 1.96
CA LEU A 21 23.14 -20.56 2.22
C LEU A 21 24.08 -19.45 2.74
N ASP A 22 23.66 -18.19 2.71
CA ASP A 22 24.52 -17.07 3.12
C ASP A 22 24.46 -16.85 4.64
N GLY A 23 24.99 -17.81 5.40
CA GLY A 23 25.13 -17.70 6.86
C GLY A 23 26.24 -16.74 7.28
N ASP A 24 27.17 -16.44 6.37
CA ASP A 24 28.35 -15.61 6.65
C ASP A 24 27.99 -14.14 6.81
N GLN A 25 27.05 -13.61 6.00
CA GLN A 25 26.55 -12.24 6.16
C GLN A 25 25.98 -12.02 7.57
N PHE A 26 25.15 -12.96 8.05
CA PHE A 26 24.58 -12.92 9.40
C PHE A 26 25.65 -13.09 10.48
N SER A 27 26.57 -14.05 10.31
CA SER A 27 27.67 -14.26 11.25
C SER A 27 28.49 -12.99 11.44
N ASN A 28 28.91 -12.36 10.35
CA ASN A 28 29.70 -11.14 10.37
C ASN A 28 28.97 -9.98 11.08
N TYR A 29 27.69 -9.80 10.79
CA TYR A 29 26.86 -8.78 11.44
C TYR A 29 26.70 -9.04 12.95
N PHE A 30 26.49 -10.31 13.35
CA PHE A 30 26.35 -10.70 14.76
C PHE A 30 27.69 -11.05 15.43
N ASN A 31 28.74 -10.24 15.19
CA ASN A 31 30.06 -10.39 15.83
C ASN A 31 30.70 -11.78 15.67
N ARG A 32 30.65 -12.32 14.45
CA ARG A 32 31.14 -13.67 14.10
C ARG A 32 30.44 -14.76 14.90
N ALA A 33 29.12 -14.65 15.06
CA ALA A 33 28.30 -15.66 15.71
C ALA A 33 28.48 -17.03 15.02
N PRO A 34 28.53 -18.15 15.78
CA PRO A 34 28.68 -19.48 15.19
C PRO A 34 27.54 -19.81 14.22
N VAL A 35 27.89 -20.33 13.05
CA VAL A 35 26.92 -20.77 12.04
C VAL A 35 26.76 -22.29 12.15
N CYS A 36 25.53 -22.75 12.33
CA CYS A 36 25.17 -24.16 12.29
C CYS A 36 24.38 -24.42 11.01
N SER A 37 24.89 -25.31 10.15
CA SER A 37 24.19 -25.73 8.92
C SER A 37 23.51 -27.09 9.14
N CYS A 38 22.23 -27.18 8.78
CA CYS A 38 21.51 -28.44 8.73
C CYS A 38 21.43 -28.90 7.27
N PRO A 39 22.14 -29.97 6.87
CA PRO A 39 22.10 -30.44 5.49
C PRO A 39 20.67 -30.89 5.14
N GLY A 40 20.07 -30.21 4.16
CA GLY A 40 18.72 -30.52 3.70
C GLY A 40 18.65 -31.94 3.11
N ARG A 41 17.63 -32.71 3.50
CA ARG A 41 17.25 -33.95 2.81
C ARG A 41 16.37 -33.60 1.63
N SER A 42 16.97 -33.33 0.47
CA SER A 42 16.24 -33.15 -0.78
C SER A 42 16.63 -34.23 -1.79
N TYR A 43 15.62 -34.80 -2.44
CA TYR A 43 15.80 -35.68 -3.57
C TYR A 43 16.24 -34.89 -4.82
N PRO A 44 16.95 -35.52 -5.77
CA PRO A 44 17.33 -34.88 -7.02
C PRO A 44 16.15 -34.29 -7.79
N ILE A 45 16.35 -33.11 -8.39
CA ILE A 45 15.35 -32.38 -9.17
C ILE A 45 15.89 -32.16 -10.59
N GLU A 46 15.14 -32.61 -11.60
CA GLU A 46 15.44 -32.34 -13.01
C GLU A 46 14.82 -30.99 -13.41
N VAL A 47 15.60 -30.10 -14.02
CA VAL A 47 15.15 -28.76 -14.42
C VAL A 47 15.06 -28.66 -15.93
N TYR A 48 13.88 -28.28 -16.42
CA TYR A 48 13.59 -28.03 -17.83
C TYR A 48 13.31 -26.55 -18.05
N TYR A 49 13.79 -26.02 -19.18
CA TYR A 49 13.57 -24.63 -19.59
C TYR A 49 12.73 -24.61 -20.87
N ASP A 50 11.79 -23.67 -20.94
CA ASP A 50 10.91 -23.46 -22.09
C ASP A 50 11.13 -22.06 -22.72
N GLN A 51 10.45 -21.78 -23.82
CA GLN A 51 10.46 -20.47 -24.46
C GLN A 51 9.84 -19.39 -23.55
N PRO A 52 10.27 -18.12 -23.67
CA PRO A 52 9.70 -17.03 -22.90
C PRO A 52 8.21 -16.89 -23.19
N VAL A 53 7.39 -16.90 -22.14
CA VAL A 53 5.95 -16.64 -22.28
C VAL A 53 5.66 -15.17 -22.04
N THR A 54 4.88 -14.54 -22.92
CA THR A 54 4.41 -13.17 -22.73
C THR A 54 3.43 -13.09 -21.55
N HIS A 55 3.33 -11.91 -20.92
CA HIS A 55 2.45 -11.68 -19.77
C HIS A 55 1.04 -12.26 -19.96
N ASN A 56 0.42 -11.97 -21.11
CA ASN A 56 -0.97 -12.35 -21.39
C ASN A 56 -1.17 -13.86 -21.63
N LYS A 57 -0.08 -14.61 -21.88
CA LYS A 57 -0.13 -16.06 -22.12
C LYS A 57 0.41 -16.88 -20.95
N ARG A 58 0.91 -16.24 -19.89
CA ARG A 58 1.54 -16.92 -18.73
C ARG A 58 0.60 -17.93 -18.08
N VAL A 59 -0.63 -17.50 -17.76
CA VAL A 59 -1.65 -18.36 -17.15
C VAL A 59 -1.95 -19.56 -18.05
N GLU A 60 -2.17 -19.32 -19.33
CA GLU A 60 -2.46 -20.38 -20.29
C GLU A 60 -1.29 -21.37 -20.43
N ALA A 61 -0.05 -20.90 -20.51
CA ALA A 61 1.12 -21.76 -20.59
C ALA A 61 1.30 -22.62 -19.34
N ALA A 62 1.09 -22.03 -18.15
CA ALA A 62 1.14 -22.77 -16.88
C ALA A 62 0.05 -23.86 -16.82
N VAL A 63 -1.18 -23.54 -17.23
CA VAL A 63 -2.29 -24.51 -17.28
C VAL A 63 -2.00 -25.63 -18.29
N ASN A 64 -1.54 -25.28 -19.49
CA ASN A 64 -1.21 -26.28 -20.51
C ASN A 64 -0.08 -27.21 -20.05
N CYS A 65 0.96 -26.66 -19.41
CA CYS A 65 2.03 -27.45 -18.82
C CYS A 65 1.49 -28.37 -17.72
N ALA A 66 0.67 -27.86 -16.79
CA ALA A 66 0.07 -28.65 -15.72
C ALA A 66 -0.78 -29.81 -16.24
N LEU A 67 -1.63 -29.57 -17.24
CA LEU A 67 -2.46 -30.61 -17.84
C LEU A 67 -1.62 -31.64 -18.60
N ASN A 68 -0.59 -31.21 -19.33
CA ASN A 68 0.34 -32.13 -20.00
C ASN A 68 1.07 -33.04 -18.99
N LEU A 69 1.52 -32.48 -17.86
CA LEU A 69 2.14 -33.26 -16.78
C LEU A 69 1.16 -34.21 -16.14
N HIS A 70 -0.08 -33.78 -15.88
CA HIS A 70 -1.12 -34.63 -15.33
C HIS A 70 -1.38 -35.86 -16.20
N LEU A 71 -1.41 -35.70 -17.52
CA LEU A 71 -1.72 -36.76 -18.48
C LEU A 71 -0.54 -37.71 -18.80
N ARG A 72 0.71 -37.22 -18.73
CA ARG A 72 1.88 -37.97 -19.22
C ARG A 72 2.83 -38.46 -18.13
N GLU A 73 2.91 -37.76 -17.01
CA GLU A 73 3.88 -38.06 -15.97
C GLU A 73 3.35 -39.03 -14.90
N LYS A 74 4.29 -39.67 -14.19
CA LYS A 74 3.99 -40.55 -13.05
C LYS A 74 3.38 -39.78 -11.87
N ARG A 75 2.96 -40.50 -10.82
CA ARG A 75 2.32 -39.94 -9.63
C ARG A 75 3.15 -38.81 -8.98
N GLY A 76 2.45 -37.80 -8.50
CA GLY A 76 3.02 -36.63 -7.84
C GLY A 76 2.14 -35.41 -8.08
N HIS A 77 1.93 -34.62 -7.04
CA HIS A 77 1.15 -33.39 -7.13
C HIS A 77 1.94 -32.32 -7.91
N ILE A 78 1.19 -31.41 -8.52
CA ILE A 78 1.72 -30.32 -9.36
C ILE A 78 1.53 -29.00 -8.61
N LEU A 79 2.60 -28.22 -8.51
CA LEU A 79 2.59 -26.88 -7.95
C LEU A 79 3.04 -25.88 -9.01
N ALA A 80 2.17 -24.95 -9.39
CA ALA A 80 2.45 -23.91 -10.37
C ALA A 80 2.52 -22.53 -9.71
N PHE A 81 3.62 -21.81 -9.89
CA PHE A 81 3.81 -20.46 -9.36
C PHE A 81 3.29 -19.39 -10.32
N LEU A 82 2.32 -18.60 -9.88
CA LEU A 82 1.72 -17.44 -10.55
C LEU A 82 1.84 -16.18 -9.67
N THR A 83 1.39 -15.02 -10.17
CA THR A 83 1.70 -13.73 -9.52
C THR A 83 0.65 -13.21 -8.54
N GLY A 84 -0.61 -13.64 -8.62
CA GLY A 84 -1.67 -13.12 -7.75
C GLY A 84 -2.99 -13.86 -7.86
N MET A 85 -3.98 -13.42 -7.06
CA MET A 85 -5.32 -14.01 -6.98
C MET A 85 -5.99 -14.18 -8.35
N GLU A 86 -6.07 -13.11 -9.14
CA GLU A 86 -6.74 -13.12 -10.45
C GLU A 86 -6.15 -14.19 -11.38
N GLU A 87 -4.82 -14.27 -11.47
CA GLU A 87 -4.13 -15.29 -12.28
C GLU A 87 -4.39 -16.71 -11.76
N CYS A 88 -4.38 -16.91 -10.44
CA CYS A 88 -4.65 -18.21 -9.81
C CYS A 88 -6.09 -18.69 -10.08
N GLU A 89 -7.09 -17.84 -9.86
CA GLU A 89 -8.51 -18.16 -10.08
C GLU A 89 -8.80 -18.39 -11.57
N GLN A 90 -8.20 -17.58 -12.45
CA GLN A 90 -8.29 -17.77 -13.90
C GLN A 90 -7.65 -19.10 -14.32
N ALA A 91 -6.50 -19.45 -13.74
CA ALA A 91 -5.84 -20.73 -14.01
C ALA A 91 -6.71 -21.92 -13.60
N CYS A 92 -7.33 -21.86 -12.41
CA CYS A 92 -8.25 -22.90 -11.94
C CYS A 92 -9.44 -23.08 -12.89
N THR A 93 -10.11 -21.97 -13.25
CA THR A 93 -11.25 -21.98 -14.17
C THR A 93 -10.87 -22.51 -15.56
N LEU A 94 -9.74 -22.06 -16.10
CA LEU A 94 -9.25 -22.50 -17.41
C LEU A 94 -8.85 -23.98 -17.40
N ALA A 95 -8.19 -24.44 -16.33
CA ALA A 95 -7.81 -25.84 -16.16
C ALA A 95 -9.04 -26.74 -16.10
N LEU A 96 -10.07 -26.37 -15.33
CA LEU A 96 -11.34 -27.10 -15.26
C LEU A 96 -12.04 -27.16 -16.63
N SER A 97 -12.13 -26.04 -17.34
CA SER A 97 -12.74 -25.99 -18.67
C SER A 97 -12.01 -26.88 -19.68
N LYS A 98 -10.68 -26.81 -19.74
CA LYS A 98 -9.87 -27.66 -20.63
C LYS A 98 -9.98 -29.14 -20.25
N LEU A 99 -10.06 -29.46 -18.95
CA LEU A 99 -10.25 -30.83 -18.49
C LEU A 99 -11.61 -31.39 -18.92
N GLN A 100 -12.68 -30.61 -18.77
CA GLN A 100 -14.02 -30.99 -19.23
C GLN A 100 -14.06 -31.25 -20.74
N GLN A 101 -13.38 -30.43 -21.54
CA GLN A 101 -13.26 -30.64 -22.98
C GLN A 101 -12.49 -31.94 -23.31
N LEU A 102 -11.40 -32.22 -22.60
CA LEU A 102 -10.62 -33.45 -22.79
C LEU A 102 -11.43 -34.71 -22.41
N LEU A 103 -12.22 -34.64 -21.34
CA LEU A 103 -13.14 -35.70 -20.93
C LEU A 103 -14.22 -35.95 -21.99
N ALA A 104 -14.78 -34.89 -22.58
CA ALA A 104 -15.76 -35.00 -23.65
C ALA A 104 -15.17 -35.63 -24.94
N GLN A 105 -13.90 -35.38 -25.24
CA GLN A 105 -13.23 -35.90 -26.45
C GLN A 105 -12.73 -37.34 -26.30
N LYS A 106 -12.23 -37.72 -25.11
CA LYS A 106 -11.60 -39.03 -24.88
C LYS A 106 -12.50 -40.05 -24.16
N GLY A 107 -13.72 -39.67 -23.79
CA GLY A 107 -14.62 -40.49 -22.97
C GLY A 107 -14.20 -40.51 -21.49
N SER A 108 -14.88 -41.31 -20.66
CA SER A 108 -14.60 -41.51 -19.23
C SER A 108 -13.31 -42.30 -18.98
N ASP A 109 -12.20 -41.88 -19.55
CA ASP A 109 -10.88 -42.43 -19.23
C ASP A 109 -10.53 -42.02 -17.79
N ALA A 110 -10.49 -43.01 -16.88
CA ALA A 110 -10.40 -42.80 -15.43
C ALA A 110 -9.23 -41.88 -15.03
N ASN A 111 -8.12 -41.94 -15.79
CA ASN A 111 -6.91 -41.18 -15.51
C ASN A 111 -7.04 -39.66 -15.70
N VAL A 112 -8.05 -39.20 -16.46
CA VAL A 112 -8.27 -37.76 -16.73
C VAL A 112 -9.15 -37.12 -15.65
N ALA A 113 -10.06 -37.89 -15.03
CA ALA A 113 -10.97 -37.37 -14.01
C ALA A 113 -10.32 -37.27 -12.62
N ASP A 114 -9.19 -37.95 -12.39
CA ASP A 114 -8.54 -38.08 -11.08
C ASP A 114 -7.62 -36.88 -10.75
N CYS A 115 -8.14 -35.65 -10.84
CA CYS A 115 -7.42 -34.48 -10.33
C CYS A 115 -8.27 -33.49 -9.54
N LEU A 116 -7.60 -32.85 -8.58
CA LEU A 116 -8.16 -31.78 -7.75
C LEU A 116 -7.42 -30.48 -8.05
N ILE A 117 -8.14 -29.49 -8.59
CA ILE A 117 -7.58 -28.19 -8.96
C ILE A 117 -7.87 -27.19 -7.83
N LEU A 118 -6.82 -26.56 -7.27
CA LEU A 118 -6.94 -25.67 -6.12
C LEU A 118 -6.13 -24.37 -6.31
N PRO A 119 -6.66 -23.21 -5.94
CA PRO A 119 -5.88 -21.99 -5.81
C PRO A 119 -5.16 -21.94 -4.45
N LEU A 120 -4.03 -21.24 -4.39
CA LEU A 120 -3.31 -20.98 -3.13
C LEU A 120 -2.65 -19.57 -3.11
N TYR A 121 -3.32 -18.59 -2.50
CA TYR A 121 -2.85 -17.20 -2.37
C TYR A 121 -3.22 -16.58 -1.02
N GLY A 122 -2.56 -15.49 -0.64
CA GLY A 122 -2.57 -14.93 0.72
C GLY A 122 -3.95 -14.52 1.26
N SER A 123 -4.84 -13.99 0.42
CA SER A 123 -6.19 -13.60 0.84
C SER A 123 -7.15 -14.79 0.97
N LEU A 124 -6.75 -16.03 0.65
CA LEU A 124 -7.59 -17.20 0.86
C LEU A 124 -7.99 -17.37 2.34
N SER A 125 -9.18 -17.92 2.58
CA SER A 125 -9.68 -18.25 3.91
C SER A 125 -8.85 -19.40 4.48
N THR A 126 -8.69 -19.46 5.81
CA THR A 126 -7.93 -20.54 6.44
C THR A 126 -8.44 -21.93 6.04
N GLU A 127 -9.76 -22.07 5.89
CA GLU A 127 -10.39 -23.32 5.43
C GLU A 127 -10.02 -23.66 3.99
N ASP A 128 -10.05 -22.69 3.07
CA ASP A 128 -9.70 -22.92 1.67
C ASP A 128 -8.19 -23.15 1.48
N GLN A 129 -7.34 -22.43 2.23
CA GLN A 129 -5.91 -22.69 2.25
C GLN A 129 -5.62 -24.12 2.72
N ARG A 130 -6.34 -24.58 3.75
CA ARG A 130 -6.18 -25.93 4.31
C ARG A 130 -6.45 -27.03 3.27
N LYS A 131 -7.42 -26.86 2.37
CA LYS A 131 -7.69 -27.83 1.28
C LYS A 131 -6.46 -28.11 0.41
N ALA A 132 -5.58 -27.13 0.22
CA ALA A 132 -4.32 -27.33 -0.50
C ALA A 132 -3.36 -28.26 0.26
N PHE A 133 -3.37 -28.21 1.59
CA PHE A 133 -2.48 -28.97 2.48
C PHE A 133 -3.03 -30.32 2.93
N ASP A 134 -4.35 -30.51 2.95
CA ASP A 134 -4.96 -31.75 3.42
C ASP A 134 -4.45 -32.97 2.62
N THR A 135 -4.20 -34.10 3.28
CA THR A 135 -3.80 -35.32 2.56
C THR A 135 -4.97 -35.84 1.72
N VAL A 136 -4.68 -36.37 0.53
CA VAL A 136 -5.72 -37.02 -0.29
C VAL A 136 -5.71 -38.51 0.01
N ASP A 137 -6.80 -39.01 0.60
CA ASP A 137 -6.91 -40.41 1.03
C ASP A 137 -6.99 -41.40 -0.15
N SER A 138 -7.47 -40.93 -1.30
CA SER A 138 -7.50 -41.72 -2.54
C SER A 138 -6.15 -41.70 -3.24
N SER A 139 -5.46 -42.85 -3.24
CA SER A 139 -4.13 -43.05 -3.85
C SER A 139 -4.02 -42.72 -5.35
N GLN A 140 -5.12 -42.42 -6.03
CA GLN A 140 -5.19 -42.11 -7.47
C GLN A 140 -5.32 -40.61 -7.79
N LEU A 141 -5.76 -39.78 -6.84
CA LEU A 141 -6.07 -38.37 -7.10
C LEU A 141 -4.81 -37.48 -7.10
N ARG A 142 -4.59 -36.72 -8.18
CA ARG A 142 -3.51 -35.74 -8.30
C ARG A 142 -4.00 -34.34 -7.95
N LYS A 143 -3.35 -33.66 -7.00
CA LYS A 143 -3.56 -32.21 -6.81
C LYS A 143 -2.80 -31.39 -7.86
N ILE A 144 -3.48 -30.38 -8.40
CA ILE A 144 -2.92 -29.32 -9.23
C ILE A 144 -3.16 -28.00 -8.51
N ILE A 145 -2.10 -27.42 -7.96
CA ILE A 145 -2.18 -26.24 -7.11
C ILE A 145 -1.58 -25.05 -7.85
N PHE A 146 -2.38 -24.02 -8.08
CA PHE A 146 -1.94 -22.75 -8.64
C PHE A 146 -1.70 -21.75 -7.51
N SER A 147 -0.44 -21.42 -7.23
CA SER A 147 -0.03 -20.69 -6.04
C SER A 147 0.77 -19.43 -6.33
N THR A 148 0.70 -18.47 -5.42
CA THR A 148 1.63 -17.32 -5.35
C THR A 148 2.92 -17.71 -4.62
N ASN A 149 3.74 -16.74 -4.21
CA ASN A 149 4.94 -16.99 -3.40
C ASN A 149 4.66 -17.57 -2.01
N ILE A 150 3.39 -17.72 -1.59
CA ILE A 150 3.01 -18.38 -0.34
C ILE A 150 3.55 -19.83 -0.24
N ALA A 151 3.63 -20.55 -1.37
CA ALA A 151 4.19 -21.90 -1.41
C ALA A 151 5.73 -21.93 -1.51
N GLU A 152 6.39 -20.77 -1.62
CA GLU A 152 7.84 -20.65 -1.86
C GLU A 152 8.68 -20.91 -0.61
N THR A 153 8.25 -20.41 0.56
CA THR A 153 9.00 -20.46 1.82
C THR A 153 8.17 -21.04 2.96
N SER A 154 7.02 -20.42 3.26
CA SER A 154 6.32 -20.55 4.54
C SER A 154 5.47 -21.81 4.71
N VAL A 155 5.06 -22.49 3.63
CA VAL A 155 4.20 -23.67 3.75
C VAL A 155 4.62 -24.80 2.82
N THR A 156 4.44 -26.04 3.27
CA THR A 156 4.87 -27.25 2.58
C THR A 156 3.64 -28.04 2.19
N VAL A 157 3.39 -28.18 0.90
CA VAL A 157 2.39 -29.13 0.42
C VAL A 157 3.09 -30.48 0.29
N ASP A 158 2.57 -31.49 0.98
CA ASP A 158 3.12 -32.84 0.89
C ASP A 158 2.78 -33.47 -0.46
N GLY A 159 3.70 -34.29 -0.99
CA GLY A 159 3.47 -35.04 -2.23
C GLY A 159 3.72 -34.26 -3.53
N ILE A 160 4.22 -33.02 -3.49
CA ILE A 160 4.62 -32.28 -4.70
C ILE A 160 5.79 -33.02 -5.37
N GLY A 161 5.58 -33.48 -6.61
CA GLY A 161 6.63 -34.05 -7.46
C GLY A 161 6.97 -33.18 -8.67
N PHE A 162 6.10 -32.24 -9.03
CA PHE A 162 6.26 -31.41 -10.21
C PHE A 162 6.05 -29.94 -9.86
N VAL A 163 6.99 -29.10 -10.26
CA VAL A 163 6.90 -27.65 -10.10
C VAL A 163 6.87 -26.99 -11.47
N ILE A 164 5.98 -26.01 -11.64
CA ILE A 164 5.95 -25.12 -12.80
C ILE A 164 6.30 -23.72 -12.29
N ASP A 165 7.39 -23.14 -12.78
CA ASP A 165 7.85 -21.81 -12.38
C ASP A 165 7.65 -20.81 -13.52
N SER A 166 6.77 -19.83 -13.31
CA SER A 166 6.57 -18.72 -14.26
C SER A 166 7.72 -17.71 -14.29
N GLY A 167 8.65 -17.78 -13.33
CA GLY A 167 9.84 -16.92 -13.28
C GLY A 167 9.57 -15.49 -12.81
N VAL A 168 8.34 -15.19 -12.39
CA VAL A 168 7.95 -13.86 -11.91
C VAL A 168 7.27 -13.91 -10.54
N VAL A 169 7.25 -12.76 -9.88
CA VAL A 169 6.57 -12.52 -8.60
C VAL A 169 6.04 -11.09 -8.59
N LYS A 170 4.88 -10.88 -7.97
CA LYS A 170 4.38 -9.54 -7.68
C LYS A 170 4.98 -9.09 -6.35
N GLN A 171 5.68 -7.96 -6.35
CA GLN A 171 6.33 -7.43 -5.16
C GLN A 171 5.98 -5.96 -4.97
N LYS A 172 5.98 -5.51 -3.71
CA LYS A 172 5.89 -4.09 -3.39
C LYS A 172 7.19 -3.38 -3.80
N GLU A 173 7.04 -2.23 -4.43
CA GLU A 173 8.11 -1.32 -4.77
C GLU A 173 7.67 0.10 -4.41
N PHE A 174 8.47 0.75 -3.58
CA PHE A 174 8.25 2.12 -3.13
C PHE A 174 8.98 3.09 -4.05
N ASN A 175 8.25 4.09 -4.53
CA ASN A 175 8.87 5.23 -5.22
C ASN A 175 9.00 6.39 -4.24
N PRO A 176 10.23 6.71 -3.77
CA PRO A 176 10.45 7.75 -2.78
C PRO A 176 10.16 9.17 -3.29
N LYS A 177 10.09 9.38 -4.61
CA LYS A 177 9.71 10.68 -5.18
C LYS A 177 8.21 10.92 -5.07
N THR A 178 7.41 9.92 -5.46
CA THR A 178 5.95 10.04 -5.39
C THR A 178 5.40 9.74 -3.99
N GLY A 179 6.20 9.15 -3.10
CA GLY A 179 5.77 8.72 -1.77
C GLY A 179 4.77 7.55 -1.81
N MET A 180 4.72 6.82 -2.93
CA MET A 180 3.72 5.78 -3.17
C MET A 180 4.36 4.40 -3.27
N GLU A 181 3.69 3.42 -2.69
CA GLU A 181 3.96 2.00 -2.92
C GLU A 181 3.12 1.51 -4.09
N GLN A 182 3.75 0.74 -4.98
CA GLN A 182 3.06 0.05 -6.06
C GLN A 182 3.44 -1.43 -6.08
N LEU A 183 2.48 -2.27 -6.45
CA LEU A 183 2.73 -3.70 -6.70
C LEU A 183 3.17 -3.89 -8.15
N VAL A 184 4.43 -4.24 -8.34
CA VAL A 184 5.03 -4.47 -9.66
C VAL A 184 5.33 -5.96 -9.83
N VAL A 185 5.05 -6.47 -11.02
CA VAL A 185 5.48 -7.82 -11.41
C VAL A 185 6.94 -7.75 -11.86
N VAL A 186 7.80 -8.46 -11.16
CA VAL A 186 9.24 -8.54 -11.45
C VAL A 186 9.67 -9.99 -11.66
N ASN A 187 10.86 -10.17 -12.24
CA ASN A 187 11.49 -11.49 -12.27
C ASN A 187 11.90 -11.91 -10.86
N VAL A 188 11.79 -13.21 -10.57
CA VAL A 188 12.32 -13.78 -9.33
C VAL A 188 13.86 -13.76 -9.34
N SER A 189 14.47 -13.81 -8.15
CA SER A 189 15.91 -14.06 -8.06
C SER A 189 16.25 -15.53 -8.33
N ARG A 190 17.52 -15.82 -8.62
CA ARG A 190 18.00 -17.20 -8.81
C ARG A 190 17.85 -18.03 -7.53
N VAL A 191 18.04 -17.42 -6.36
CA VAL A 191 17.76 -18.05 -5.06
C VAL A 191 16.29 -18.45 -4.96
N GLN A 192 15.35 -17.55 -5.30
CA GLN A 192 13.92 -17.86 -5.28
C GLN A 192 13.55 -18.95 -6.28
N ALA A 193 14.03 -18.88 -7.53
CA ALA A 193 13.79 -19.91 -8.54
C ALA A 193 14.34 -21.29 -8.11
N THR A 194 15.44 -21.31 -7.37
CA THR A 194 16.01 -22.54 -6.80
C THR A 194 15.15 -23.07 -5.65
N GLN A 195 14.65 -22.21 -4.77
CA GLN A 195 13.71 -22.59 -3.70
C GLN A 195 12.40 -23.14 -4.25
N ARG A 196 11.86 -22.52 -5.32
CA ARG A 196 10.67 -22.99 -6.03
C ARG A 196 10.90 -24.39 -6.59
N ALA A 197 12.00 -24.61 -7.32
CA ALA A 197 12.37 -25.93 -7.82
C ALA A 197 12.51 -26.95 -6.68
N GLY A 198 13.11 -26.53 -5.56
CA GLY A 198 13.27 -27.30 -4.33
C GLY A 198 11.98 -27.90 -3.76
N ARG A 199 10.80 -27.32 -4.09
CA ARG A 199 9.50 -27.85 -3.67
C ARG A 199 9.17 -29.20 -4.30
N ALA A 200 9.70 -29.52 -5.47
CA ALA A 200 9.51 -30.81 -6.13
C ALA A 200 10.35 -31.94 -5.50
N GLY A 201 11.42 -31.61 -4.78
CA GLY A 201 12.41 -32.57 -4.28
C GLY A 201 12.27 -32.92 -2.80
N ARG A 202 11.12 -32.68 -2.17
CA ARG A 202 10.95 -32.86 -0.71
C ARG A 202 10.61 -34.29 -0.32
N THR A 203 9.67 -34.92 -1.02
CA THR A 203 9.17 -36.27 -0.69
C THR A 203 9.69 -37.33 -1.65
N GLN A 204 10.02 -36.96 -2.88
CA GLN A 204 10.47 -37.86 -3.93
C GLN A 204 11.33 -37.13 -4.96
N LYS A 205 11.93 -37.87 -5.91
CA LYS A 205 12.57 -37.28 -7.10
C LYS A 205 11.55 -36.43 -7.85
N GLY A 206 11.94 -35.20 -8.20
CA GLY A 206 11.02 -34.21 -8.75
C GLY A 206 11.47 -33.64 -10.09
N LYS A 207 10.54 -32.96 -10.78
CA LYS A 207 10.82 -32.20 -11.99
C LYS A 207 10.36 -30.75 -11.83
N CYS A 208 11.15 -29.81 -12.34
CA CYS A 208 10.82 -28.40 -12.38
C CYS A 208 10.81 -27.90 -13.83
N TYR A 209 9.68 -27.33 -14.24
CA TYR A 209 9.47 -26.75 -15.57
C TYR A 209 9.45 -25.24 -15.46
N ARG A 210 10.48 -24.59 -16.00
CA ARG A 210 10.65 -23.14 -16.01
C ARG A 210 10.09 -22.60 -17.33
N LEU A 211 9.10 -21.72 -17.26
CA LEU A 211 8.44 -21.11 -18.44
C LEU A 211 9.27 -19.96 -19.04
N TYR A 212 10.58 -20.14 -19.03
CA TYR A 212 11.59 -19.17 -19.43
C TYR A 212 12.89 -19.91 -19.82
N THR A 213 13.69 -19.31 -20.67
CA THR A 213 14.92 -19.91 -21.18
C THR A 213 16.03 -19.90 -20.13
N GLU A 214 16.97 -20.83 -20.28
CA GLU A 214 18.17 -20.87 -19.44
C GLU A 214 19.01 -19.59 -19.58
N GLU A 215 19.07 -19.02 -20.78
CA GLU A 215 19.76 -17.75 -21.03
C GLU A 215 19.16 -16.61 -20.19
N MET A 216 17.84 -16.48 -20.11
CA MET A 216 17.21 -15.46 -19.28
C MET A 216 17.49 -15.70 -17.79
N PHE A 217 17.46 -16.95 -17.34
CA PHE A 217 17.81 -17.31 -15.96
C PHE A 217 19.24 -16.88 -15.59
N ARG A 218 20.19 -17.03 -16.52
CA ARG A 218 21.60 -16.65 -16.31
C ARG A 218 21.86 -15.16 -16.54
N SER A 219 21.19 -14.50 -17.48
CA SER A 219 21.53 -13.11 -17.83
C SER A 219 20.64 -12.07 -17.16
N ARG A 220 19.35 -12.36 -16.95
CA ARG A 220 18.35 -11.36 -16.51
C ARG A 220 17.94 -11.47 -15.04
N PHE A 221 18.12 -12.64 -14.42
CA PHE A 221 17.70 -12.87 -13.04
C PHE A 221 18.83 -12.46 -12.09
N LYS A 222 18.49 -11.67 -11.07
CA LYS A 222 19.42 -11.31 -9.99
C LYS A 222 19.77 -12.56 -9.17
N ASP A 223 20.97 -12.61 -8.60
CA ASP A 223 21.37 -13.75 -7.76
C ASP A 223 20.48 -13.88 -6.53
N ALA A 224 20.35 -12.80 -5.76
CA ALA A 224 19.51 -12.72 -4.57
C ALA A 224 18.43 -11.64 -4.72
N THR A 225 17.36 -11.79 -3.93
CA THR A 225 16.28 -10.81 -3.88
C THR A 225 16.75 -9.57 -3.12
N THR A 226 16.52 -8.39 -3.68
CA THR A 226 16.84 -7.12 -3.00
C THR A 226 16.07 -7.04 -1.67
N PRO A 227 16.73 -6.78 -0.53
CA PRO A 227 16.05 -6.73 0.76
C PRO A 227 15.00 -5.64 0.86
N GLU A 228 14.00 -5.91 1.70
CA GLU A 228 12.79 -5.08 1.81
C GLU A 228 13.11 -3.65 2.26
N ILE A 229 14.04 -3.49 3.20
CA ILE A 229 14.48 -2.18 3.69
C ILE A 229 15.01 -1.26 2.57
N LEU A 230 15.50 -1.81 1.46
CA LEU A 230 16.03 -1.03 0.34
C LEU A 230 14.96 -0.61 -0.67
N ARG A 231 13.74 -1.16 -0.57
CA ARG A 231 12.70 -1.03 -1.62
C ARG A 231 11.28 -0.74 -1.11
N SER A 232 11.06 -0.65 0.19
CA SER A 232 9.77 -0.35 0.81
C SER A 232 9.75 1.05 1.44
N ASN A 233 8.56 1.56 1.78
CA ASN A 233 8.45 2.81 2.53
C ASN A 233 9.05 2.65 3.94
N LEU A 234 9.89 3.59 4.35
CA LEU A 234 10.56 3.56 5.65
C LEU A 234 9.83 4.36 6.73
N ALA A 235 8.71 5.03 6.43
CA ALA A 235 8.00 5.88 7.39
C ALA A 235 7.62 5.14 8.69
N SER A 236 7.01 3.95 8.57
CA SER A 236 6.66 3.10 9.72
C SER A 236 7.88 2.68 10.53
N VAL A 237 8.96 2.27 9.85
CA VAL A 237 10.22 1.85 10.50
C VAL A 237 10.88 3.03 11.23
N CYS A 238 10.97 4.18 10.58
CA CYS A 238 11.54 5.39 11.17
C CYS A 238 10.73 5.86 12.38
N LEU A 239 9.40 5.78 12.33
CA LEU A 239 8.54 6.13 13.46
C LEU A 239 8.79 5.21 14.65
N GLN A 240 8.84 3.90 14.43
CA GLN A 240 9.15 2.92 15.47
C GLN A 240 10.54 3.12 16.07
N MET A 241 11.57 3.36 15.24
CA MET A 241 12.92 3.64 15.71
C MET A 241 12.97 4.90 16.58
N LYS A 242 12.28 5.97 16.18
CA LYS A 242 12.17 7.20 16.98
C LYS A 242 11.43 6.96 18.30
N ALA A 243 10.35 6.17 18.28
CA ALA A 243 9.61 5.77 19.49
C ALA A 243 10.48 4.95 20.46
N MET A 244 11.39 4.11 19.93
CA MET A 244 12.39 3.37 20.71
C MET A 244 13.54 4.24 21.24
N GLY A 245 13.58 5.54 20.90
CA GLY A 245 14.61 6.48 21.35
C GLY A 245 15.86 6.53 20.47
N VAL A 246 15.82 5.98 19.24
CA VAL A 246 16.94 6.10 18.30
C VAL A 246 17.00 7.53 17.77
N GLY A 247 17.97 8.31 18.25
CA GLY A 247 18.16 9.71 17.84
C GLY A 247 18.51 9.87 16.36
N ASN A 248 19.70 9.40 15.95
CA ASN A 248 20.18 9.49 14.57
C ASN A 248 20.02 8.14 13.85
N ILE A 249 19.05 8.08 12.93
CA ILE A 249 18.74 6.89 12.15
C ILE A 249 19.85 6.59 11.12
N LEU A 250 20.55 7.61 10.60
CA LEU A 250 21.62 7.38 9.61
C LEU A 250 22.83 6.67 10.20
N THR A 251 23.07 6.82 11.51
CA THR A 251 24.17 6.14 12.21
C THR A 251 23.79 4.76 12.72
N PHE A 252 22.51 4.38 12.63
CA PHE A 252 22.06 3.07 13.07
C PHE A 252 22.75 1.94 12.29
N ASP A 253 23.09 0.87 12.99
CA ASP A 253 23.78 -0.29 12.45
C ASP A 253 22.76 -1.19 11.75
N PHE A 254 22.50 -0.92 10.48
CA PHE A 254 21.68 -1.78 9.63
C PHE A 254 22.55 -2.82 8.96
N MET A 255 22.11 -4.08 8.92
CA MET A 255 22.75 -5.13 8.12
C MET A 255 22.88 -4.74 6.65
N GLU A 256 21.79 -4.20 6.09
CA GLU A 256 21.80 -3.54 4.78
C GLU A 256 21.21 -2.15 4.91
N ARG A 257 22.05 -1.14 4.67
CA ARG A 257 21.69 0.25 4.92
C ARG A 257 20.87 0.83 3.77
N PRO A 258 19.67 1.39 4.04
CA PRO A 258 18.92 2.11 3.02
C PRO A 258 19.62 3.40 2.61
N SER A 259 19.30 3.90 1.42
CA SER A 259 19.90 5.14 0.92
C SER A 259 19.57 6.32 1.86
N ARG A 260 20.51 7.26 2.01
CA ARG A 260 20.27 8.50 2.78
C ARG A 260 19.02 9.23 2.28
N TYR A 261 18.80 9.23 0.97
CA TYR A 261 17.62 9.83 0.36
C TYR A 261 16.32 9.19 0.85
N ASN A 262 16.22 7.86 0.91
CA ASN A 262 15.00 7.18 1.36
C ASN A 262 14.69 7.45 2.83
N ILE A 263 15.72 7.45 3.69
CA ILE A 263 15.56 7.78 5.12
C ILE A 263 15.08 9.23 5.29
N LEU A 264 15.66 10.16 4.53
CA LEU A 264 15.25 11.57 4.55
C LEU A 264 13.81 11.78 4.10
N GLN A 265 13.36 11.08 3.05
CA GLN A 265 11.96 11.18 2.61
C GLN A 265 10.99 10.60 3.64
N ALA A 266 11.34 9.50 4.30
CA ALA A 266 10.53 8.95 5.38
C ALA A 266 10.43 9.91 6.57
N LEU A 267 11.54 10.53 7.00
CA LEU A 267 11.53 11.55 8.05
C LEU A 267 10.73 12.78 7.64
N ARG A 268 10.86 13.25 6.39
CA ARG A 268 10.05 14.35 5.86
C ARG A 268 8.55 14.01 5.92
N GLN A 269 8.16 12.81 5.52
CA GLN A 269 6.77 12.34 5.62
C GLN A 269 6.28 12.37 7.07
N LEU A 270 7.07 11.86 8.02
CA LEU A 270 6.70 11.88 9.44
C LEU A 270 6.58 13.30 10.01
N TYR A 271 7.47 14.22 9.61
CA TYR A 271 7.40 15.62 10.03
C TYR A 271 6.10 16.26 9.57
N LEU A 272 5.73 16.02 8.32
CA LEU A 272 4.55 16.64 7.76
C LEU A 272 3.23 16.05 8.30
N LEU A 273 3.23 14.75 8.65
CA LEU A 273 2.14 14.11 9.41
C LEU A 273 2.06 14.61 10.87
N GLY A 274 3.03 15.41 11.32
CA GLY A 274 3.13 15.89 12.69
C GLY A 274 3.58 14.83 13.69
N ALA A 275 4.15 13.72 13.22
CA ALA A 275 4.67 12.64 14.06
C ALA A 275 6.04 12.97 14.67
N ILE A 276 6.81 13.83 14.01
CA ILE A 276 8.07 14.37 14.54
C ILE A 276 8.09 15.90 14.41
N ASP A 277 8.85 16.57 15.28
CA ASP A 277 9.07 18.01 15.23
C ASP A 277 10.20 18.40 14.24
N ALA A 278 10.50 19.69 14.15
CA ALA A 278 11.53 20.23 13.25
C ALA A 278 12.97 19.80 13.62
N ASP A 279 13.18 19.34 14.86
CA ASP A 279 14.44 18.80 15.34
C ASP A 279 14.50 17.26 15.22
N GLY A 280 13.46 16.65 14.66
CA GLY A 280 13.36 15.21 14.47
C GLY A 280 13.07 14.41 15.74
N LYS A 281 12.53 15.05 16.79
CA LYS A 281 12.05 14.37 18.00
C LYS A 281 10.60 13.94 17.82
N ILE A 282 10.24 12.82 18.43
CA ILE A 282 8.86 12.30 18.37
C ILE A 282 7.89 13.21 19.13
N THR A 283 6.74 13.51 18.54
CA THR A 283 5.66 14.28 19.17
C THR A 283 4.70 13.36 19.94
N GLU A 284 3.77 13.93 20.70
CA GLU A 284 2.69 13.15 21.34
C GLU A 284 1.80 12.44 20.32
N ASP A 285 1.48 13.13 19.22
CA ASP A 285 0.79 12.54 18.07
C ASP A 285 1.63 11.40 17.47
N GLY A 286 2.94 11.58 17.30
CA GLY A 286 3.84 10.53 16.80
C GLY A 286 3.92 9.30 17.71
N LEU A 287 3.97 9.50 19.02
CA LEU A 287 3.93 8.42 19.99
C LEU A 287 2.61 7.65 19.89
N SER A 288 1.49 8.37 19.85
CA SER A 288 0.16 7.78 19.64
C SER A 288 0.07 7.01 18.32
N MET A 289 0.67 7.53 17.24
CA MET A 289 0.71 6.86 15.93
C MET A 289 1.50 5.55 15.98
N SER A 290 2.60 5.51 16.73
CA SER A 290 3.47 4.31 16.85
C SER A 290 2.80 3.12 17.56
N GLU A 291 1.73 3.38 18.31
CA GLU A 291 0.95 2.34 18.99
C GLU A 291 -0.02 1.60 18.05
N TYR A 292 -0.38 2.21 16.92
CA TYR A 292 -1.25 1.59 15.94
C TYR A 292 -0.48 0.62 15.03
N PRO A 293 -1.01 -0.58 14.73
CA PRO A 293 -0.43 -1.52 13.76
C PRO A 293 -0.80 -1.10 12.32
N LEU A 294 -0.69 0.19 12.02
CA LEU A 294 -1.11 0.81 10.78
C LEU A 294 0.00 1.69 10.22
N GLU A 295 -0.06 1.97 8.92
CA GLU A 295 0.79 3.00 8.32
C GLU A 295 0.55 4.36 8.98
N PRO A 296 1.59 5.20 9.15
CA PRO A 296 1.48 6.52 9.77
C PRO A 296 0.37 7.39 9.18
N THR A 297 0.10 7.31 7.88
CA THR A 297 -0.99 8.08 7.25
C THR A 297 -2.37 7.67 7.79
N PHE A 298 -2.65 6.37 7.92
CA PHE A 298 -3.90 5.88 8.50
C PHE A 298 -4.00 6.14 10.01
N ALA A 299 -2.90 5.98 10.74
CA ALA A 299 -2.86 6.31 12.17
C ALA A 299 -3.18 7.80 12.40
N ARG A 300 -2.64 8.69 11.56
CA ARG A 300 -2.93 10.13 11.59
C ARG A 300 -4.42 10.42 11.32
N CYS A 301 -5.02 9.75 10.34
CA CYS A 301 -6.46 9.87 10.06
C CYS A 301 -7.33 9.48 11.27
N LEU A 302 -6.97 8.41 11.98
CA LEU A 302 -7.72 7.96 13.17
C LEU A 302 -7.64 8.98 14.30
N ILE A 303 -6.45 9.53 14.58
CA ILE A 303 -6.26 10.58 15.59
C ILE A 303 -7.04 11.85 15.22
N ALA A 304 -7.02 12.26 13.95
CA ALA A 304 -7.81 13.38 13.47
C ALA A 304 -9.32 13.14 13.55
N ALA A 305 -9.77 11.91 13.25
CA ALA A 305 -11.17 11.54 13.31
C ALA A 305 -11.75 11.55 14.73
N GLU A 306 -10.92 11.29 15.75
CA GLU A 306 -11.32 11.44 17.16
C GLU A 306 -11.62 12.90 17.49
N ARG A 307 -10.76 13.83 17.05
CA ARG A 307 -10.94 15.29 17.23
C ARG A 307 -12.16 15.83 16.48
N LEU A 308 -12.47 15.25 15.32
CA LEU A 308 -13.61 15.63 14.48
C LEU A 308 -14.89 14.82 14.78
N HIS A 309 -14.88 13.96 15.81
CA HIS A 309 -16.02 13.12 16.21
C HIS A 309 -16.58 12.22 15.09
N CYS A 310 -15.70 11.70 14.22
CA CYS A 310 -16.03 10.76 13.14
C CYS A 310 -15.24 9.44 13.24
N GLY A 311 -14.80 9.07 14.44
CA GLY A 311 -13.98 7.89 14.73
C GLY A 311 -14.54 6.58 14.15
N PRO A 312 -15.78 6.15 14.47
CA PRO A 312 -16.32 4.87 14.00
C PRO A 312 -16.36 4.71 12.47
N ASP A 313 -16.68 5.80 11.76
CA ASP A 313 -16.70 5.81 10.30
C ASP A 313 -15.29 5.80 9.72
N MET A 314 -14.34 6.49 10.36
CA MET A 314 -12.93 6.45 9.96
C MET A 314 -12.32 5.05 10.18
N VAL A 315 -12.60 4.39 11.30
CA VAL A 315 -12.15 3.01 11.54
C VAL A 315 -12.69 2.09 10.45
N THR A 316 -13.96 2.26 10.10
CA THR A 316 -14.59 1.50 9.00
C THR A 316 -13.87 1.75 7.68
N LEU A 317 -13.60 3.01 7.33
CA LEU A 317 -12.89 3.36 6.10
C LEU A 317 -11.46 2.79 6.07
N VAL A 318 -10.68 3.00 7.12
CA VAL A 318 -9.30 2.48 7.25
C VAL A 318 -9.30 0.96 7.11
N SER A 319 -10.29 0.27 7.67
CA SER A 319 -10.40 -1.18 7.59
C SER A 319 -10.67 -1.67 6.17
N ILE A 320 -11.50 -0.95 5.41
CA ILE A 320 -11.78 -1.26 4.00
C ILE A 320 -10.54 -0.98 3.13
N LEU A 321 -9.87 0.16 3.34
CA LEU A 321 -8.67 0.53 2.58
C LEU A 321 -7.45 -0.35 2.90
N SER A 322 -7.44 -0.99 4.07
CA SER A 322 -6.40 -1.95 4.46
C SER A 322 -6.64 -3.37 3.92
N ALA A 323 -7.86 -3.67 3.48
CA ALA A 323 -8.21 -4.93 2.85
C ALA A 323 -7.95 -4.89 1.33
N GLU A 324 -8.08 -6.04 0.66
CA GLU A 324 -8.12 -6.05 -0.81
C GLU A 324 -9.34 -5.31 -1.34
N SER A 325 -9.27 -4.81 -2.58
CA SER A 325 -10.39 -4.11 -3.22
C SER A 325 -11.69 -4.90 -3.08
N ILE A 326 -12.74 -4.24 -2.57
CA ILE A 326 -14.06 -4.84 -2.41
C ILE A 326 -14.80 -4.99 -3.74
N TRP A 327 -14.39 -4.26 -4.78
CA TRP A 327 -15.04 -4.26 -6.09
C TRP A 327 -14.72 -5.50 -6.90
N TYR A 328 -15.75 -6.20 -7.38
CA TYR A 328 -15.57 -7.26 -8.38
C TYR A 328 -15.38 -6.65 -9.77
N ARG A 329 -14.25 -6.97 -10.41
CA ARG A 329 -13.92 -6.50 -11.77
C ARG A 329 -13.95 -7.67 -12.74
N PRO A 330 -15.05 -7.87 -13.48
CA PRO A 330 -15.12 -8.93 -14.47
C PRO A 330 -14.17 -8.65 -15.65
N PRO A 331 -13.66 -9.70 -16.33
CA PRO A 331 -12.84 -9.53 -17.53
C PRO A 331 -13.58 -8.74 -18.61
N ARG A 332 -12.88 -7.85 -19.33
CA ARG A 332 -13.46 -7.07 -20.44
C ARG A 332 -14.09 -7.92 -21.55
N ALA A 333 -13.68 -9.18 -21.69
CA ALA A 333 -14.28 -10.12 -22.64
C ALA A 333 -15.75 -10.45 -22.33
N ASN A 334 -16.18 -10.30 -21.07
CA ASN A 334 -17.57 -10.50 -20.67
C ASN A 334 -18.27 -9.14 -20.56
N GLU A 335 -18.80 -8.66 -21.68
CA GLU A 335 -19.39 -7.32 -21.79
C GLU A 335 -20.62 -7.13 -20.90
N GLU A 336 -21.46 -8.16 -20.75
CA GLU A 336 -22.66 -8.11 -19.90
C GLU A 336 -22.30 -7.97 -18.42
N ALA A 337 -21.37 -8.80 -17.93
CA ALA A 337 -20.89 -8.72 -16.56
C ALA A 337 -20.20 -7.36 -16.30
N PHE A 338 -19.43 -6.86 -17.27
CA PHE A 338 -18.75 -5.56 -17.17
C PHE A 338 -19.74 -4.40 -17.06
N LYS A 339 -20.78 -4.37 -17.90
CA LYS A 339 -21.86 -3.38 -17.82
C LYS A 339 -22.61 -3.46 -16.49
N LYS A 340 -22.94 -4.66 -16.03
CA LYS A 340 -23.59 -4.87 -14.73
C LYS A 340 -22.74 -4.31 -13.59
N ALA A 341 -21.45 -4.64 -13.54
CA ALA A 341 -20.54 -4.17 -12.50
C ALA A 341 -20.44 -2.64 -12.49
N ALA A 342 -20.36 -2.00 -13.66
CA ALA A 342 -20.34 -0.53 -13.77
C ALA A 342 -21.64 0.12 -13.26
N MET A 343 -22.81 -0.46 -13.56
CA MET A 343 -24.09 0.02 -13.03
C MET A 343 -24.19 -0.14 -11.51
N CYS A 344 -23.79 -1.30 -10.98
CA CYS A 344 -23.74 -1.53 -9.53
C CYS A 344 -22.84 -0.51 -8.84
N HIS A 345 -21.66 -0.22 -9.40
CA HIS A 345 -20.75 0.80 -8.89
C HIS A 345 -21.42 2.18 -8.85
N ALA A 346 -22.00 2.63 -9.98
CA ALA A 346 -22.68 3.92 -10.07
C ALA A 346 -23.86 4.05 -9.09
N ASN A 347 -24.60 2.97 -8.83
CA ASN A 347 -25.73 2.95 -7.90
C ASN A 347 -25.31 3.01 -6.42
N LEU A 348 -24.14 2.47 -6.09
CA LEU A 348 -23.65 2.40 -4.72
C LEU A 348 -22.85 3.63 -4.32
N CYS A 349 -22.18 4.23 -5.29
CA CYS A 349 -21.33 5.39 -5.09
C CYS A 349 -22.09 6.71 -5.21
N ASP A 350 -21.69 7.68 -4.40
CA ASP A 350 -22.25 9.02 -4.40
C ASP A 350 -21.19 10.01 -4.90
N THR A 351 -21.42 10.52 -6.11
CA THR A 351 -20.49 11.40 -6.83
C THR A 351 -20.29 12.76 -6.16
N THR A 352 -21.19 13.15 -5.25
CA THR A 352 -21.10 14.45 -4.55
C THR A 352 -20.12 14.40 -3.37
N VAL A 353 -19.93 13.23 -2.77
CA VAL A 353 -19.10 13.01 -1.57
C VAL A 353 -17.83 12.21 -1.88
N GLY A 354 -17.80 11.46 -2.99
CA GLY A 354 -16.66 10.68 -3.44
C GLY A 354 -16.62 9.24 -2.93
N ASP A 355 -15.57 8.53 -3.35
CA ASP A 355 -15.40 7.09 -3.12
C ASP A 355 -15.30 6.76 -1.63
N HIS A 356 -14.52 7.52 -0.86
CA HIS A 356 -14.23 7.19 0.55
C HIS A 356 -15.48 7.09 1.42
N TYR A 357 -16.37 8.09 1.34
CA TYR A 357 -17.62 8.05 2.09
C TYR A 357 -18.59 7.00 1.54
N SER A 358 -18.55 6.77 0.22
CA SER A 358 -19.33 5.70 -0.42
C SER A 358 -18.94 4.32 0.11
N LEU A 359 -17.63 4.04 0.28
CA LEU A 359 -17.12 2.79 0.88
C LEU A 359 -17.68 2.56 2.29
N VAL A 360 -17.70 3.60 3.13
CA VAL A 360 -18.29 3.53 4.48
C VAL A 360 -19.78 3.17 4.41
N ARG A 361 -20.54 3.84 3.54
CA ARG A 361 -21.97 3.57 3.35
C ARG A 361 -22.24 2.15 2.83
N ILE A 362 -21.41 1.66 1.91
CA ILE A 362 -21.50 0.28 1.39
C ILE A 362 -21.33 -0.71 2.53
N PHE A 363 -20.33 -0.51 3.38
CA PHE A 363 -20.10 -1.38 4.54
C PHE A 363 -21.26 -1.34 5.54
N GLN A 364 -21.79 -0.15 5.84
CA GLN A 364 -22.97 -0.01 6.71
C GLN A 364 -24.22 -0.69 6.14
N LYS A 365 -24.47 -0.58 4.82
CA LYS A 365 -25.58 -1.27 4.13
C LYS A 365 -25.42 -2.79 4.19
N TRP A 366 -24.21 -3.29 3.98
CA TRP A 366 -23.91 -4.72 4.10
C TRP A 366 -24.11 -5.22 5.54
N GLY A 367 -23.76 -4.40 6.53
CA GLY A 367 -24.02 -4.70 7.93
C GLY A 367 -25.50 -4.72 8.30
N ALA A 368 -26.28 -3.78 7.79
CA ALA A 368 -27.74 -3.80 7.93
C ALA A 368 -28.39 -5.03 7.27
N ALA A 369 -27.78 -5.55 6.19
CA ALA A 369 -28.19 -6.79 5.54
C ALA A 369 -27.71 -8.06 6.27
N GLY A 370 -26.94 -7.96 7.35
CA GLY A 370 -26.60 -9.08 8.24
C GLY A 370 -25.17 -9.63 8.17
N HIS A 371 -24.20 -8.91 7.59
CA HIS A 371 -22.75 -9.27 7.50
C HIS A 371 -22.38 -10.64 6.88
N ASN A 372 -23.31 -11.56 6.67
CA ASN A 372 -23.08 -12.91 6.13
C ASN A 372 -23.83 -13.17 4.83
N THR A 373 -24.40 -12.13 4.23
CA THR A 373 -25.19 -12.23 3.00
C THR A 373 -24.28 -12.24 1.77
N ARG A 374 -23.87 -13.46 1.37
CA ARG A 374 -23.13 -13.67 0.12
C ARG A 374 -23.93 -13.20 -1.10
N ASP A 375 -25.24 -13.43 -1.08
CA ASP A 375 -26.15 -13.04 -2.17
C ASP A 375 -26.17 -11.52 -2.37
N TRP A 376 -26.22 -10.75 -1.26
CA TRP A 376 -26.16 -9.29 -1.32
C TRP A 376 -24.86 -8.80 -1.98
N CYS A 377 -23.72 -9.42 -1.66
CA CYS A 377 -22.45 -9.08 -2.30
C CYS A 377 -22.47 -9.42 -3.80
N GLN A 378 -23.01 -10.58 -4.18
CA GLN A 378 -23.09 -11.00 -5.58
C GLN A 378 -24.00 -10.08 -6.41
N ASP A 379 -25.16 -9.69 -5.86
CA ASP A 379 -26.10 -8.78 -6.50
C ASP A 379 -25.51 -7.39 -6.71
N ASN A 380 -24.66 -6.95 -5.78
CA ASN A 380 -23.99 -5.66 -5.81
C ASN A 380 -22.60 -5.69 -6.47
N CYS A 381 -22.17 -6.82 -7.05
CA CYS A 381 -20.84 -6.98 -7.67
C CYS A 381 -19.69 -6.63 -6.71
N LEU A 382 -19.75 -7.16 -5.48
CA LEU A 382 -18.76 -7.00 -4.43
C LEU A 382 -18.14 -8.34 -4.04
N HIS A 383 -16.87 -8.31 -3.65
CA HIS A 383 -16.17 -9.45 -3.08
C HIS A 383 -16.55 -9.64 -1.61
N PHE A 384 -17.38 -10.65 -1.33
CA PHE A 384 -17.77 -11.03 0.03
C PHE A 384 -16.57 -11.24 0.96
N ARG A 385 -15.51 -11.88 0.44
CA ARG A 385 -14.27 -12.13 1.20
C ARG A 385 -13.61 -10.82 1.65
N SER A 386 -13.46 -9.85 0.75
CA SER A 386 -12.80 -8.58 1.05
C SER A 386 -13.57 -7.80 2.11
N LEU A 387 -14.91 -7.78 2.04
CA LEU A 387 -15.76 -7.17 3.06
C LEU A 387 -15.66 -7.87 4.42
N ARG A 388 -15.61 -9.20 4.43
CA ARG A 388 -15.39 -9.97 5.67
C ARG A 388 -14.03 -9.67 6.29
N GLN A 389 -12.96 -9.64 5.48
CA GLN A 389 -11.63 -9.26 5.93
C GLN A 389 -11.62 -7.84 6.52
N ALA A 390 -12.27 -6.88 5.87
CA ALA A 390 -12.42 -5.53 6.39
C ALA A 390 -13.18 -5.51 7.73
N SER A 391 -14.20 -6.35 7.90
CA SER A 391 -14.92 -6.50 9.17
C SER A 391 -14.05 -7.06 10.31
N ASP A 392 -13.19 -8.04 9.99
CA ASP A 392 -12.25 -8.62 10.94
C ASP A 392 -11.20 -7.58 11.38
N ILE A 393 -10.64 -6.81 10.43
CA ILE A 393 -9.71 -5.71 10.70
C ILE A 393 -10.38 -4.63 11.56
N ARG A 394 -11.61 -4.25 11.22
CA ARG A 394 -12.40 -3.26 11.98
C ARG A 394 -12.58 -3.68 13.43
N SER A 395 -12.92 -4.94 13.65
CA SER A 395 -13.09 -5.51 15.00
C SER A 395 -11.79 -5.49 15.81
N GLN A 396 -10.65 -5.78 15.17
CA GLN A 396 -9.33 -5.70 15.81
C GLN A 396 -8.96 -4.27 16.18
N LEU A 397 -9.19 -3.30 15.28
CA LEU A 397 -8.93 -1.89 15.53
C LEU A 397 -9.83 -1.33 16.64
N ASP A 398 -11.12 -1.69 16.66
CA ASP A 398 -12.04 -1.31 17.74
C ASP A 398 -11.54 -1.80 19.11
N ILE A 399 -11.06 -3.06 19.20
CA ILE A 399 -10.49 -3.61 20.44
C ILE A 399 -9.25 -2.80 20.88
N GLN A 400 -8.34 -2.50 19.96
CA GLN A 400 -7.14 -1.73 20.28
C GLN A 400 -7.48 -0.30 20.72
N MET A 401 -8.41 0.37 20.05
CA MET A 401 -8.86 1.71 20.44
C MET A 401 -9.51 1.72 21.83
N GLN A 402 -10.31 0.70 22.16
CA GLN A 402 -10.88 0.56 23.51
C GLN A 402 -9.81 0.32 24.57
N GLN A 403 -8.78 -0.48 24.28
CA GLN A 403 -7.65 -0.69 25.20
C GLN A 403 -6.89 0.61 25.47
N ARG A 404 -6.66 1.43 24.43
CA ARG A 404 -6.06 2.77 24.57
C ARG A 404 -6.91 3.71 25.40
N GLY A 405 -8.22 3.77 25.14
CA GLY A 405 -9.15 4.58 25.93
C GLY A 405 -9.14 4.23 27.42
N LYS A 406 -8.99 2.94 27.74
CA LYS A 406 -8.85 2.46 29.13
C LYS A 406 -7.48 2.75 29.75
N ALA A 407 -6.39 2.64 28.99
CA ALA A 407 -5.04 2.96 29.44
C ALA A 407 -4.88 4.46 29.74
N SER A 408 -5.45 5.32 28.89
CA SER A 408 -5.50 6.77 29.11
C SER A 408 -6.34 7.14 30.34
N ALA A 409 -7.49 6.47 30.54
CA ALA A 409 -8.33 6.66 31.72
C ALA A 409 -7.66 6.19 33.03
N THR A 410 -6.84 5.13 33.00
CA THR A 410 -6.13 4.61 34.19
C THR A 410 -4.85 5.39 34.50
N GLY A 411 -4.18 5.96 33.49
CA GLY A 411 -3.06 6.89 33.69
C GLY A 411 -3.46 8.19 34.39
N ASN A 412 -4.68 8.71 34.12
CA ASN A 412 -5.22 9.90 34.78
C ASN A 412 -5.67 9.67 36.24
N ILE A 413 -5.86 8.41 36.67
CA ILE A 413 -6.23 8.09 38.05
C ILE A 413 -4.99 8.04 38.97
N MET A 414 -3.79 7.80 38.43
CA MET A 414 -2.56 7.79 39.22
C MET A 414 -1.93 9.18 39.44
N SER A 415 -2.34 10.21 38.70
CA SER A 415 -1.83 11.60 38.87
C SER A 415 -2.71 12.49 39.76
N SER A 416 -3.83 11.98 40.28
CA SER A 416 -4.75 12.73 41.14
C SER A 416 -5.20 11.92 42.37
N SER A 417 -4.30 11.73 43.33
CA SER A 417 -4.67 11.26 44.67
C SER A 417 -4.07 12.14 45.76
N GLY A 418 -4.75 13.26 46.02
CA GLY A 418 -4.76 13.95 47.32
C GLY A 418 -6.13 13.73 47.97
N PRO A 419 -6.22 13.52 49.30
CA PRO A 419 -7.46 13.07 49.92
C PRO A 419 -8.41 14.25 50.16
N ALA A 420 -9.66 14.15 49.69
CA ALA A 420 -10.72 15.05 50.12
C ALA A 420 -12.07 14.33 50.22
N ALA A 421 -12.45 14.15 51.49
CA ALA A 421 -13.75 14.10 52.14
C ALA A 421 -15.04 13.85 51.32
N ALA A 422 -15.83 12.94 51.88
CA ALA A 422 -17.16 12.55 51.51
C ALA A 422 -18.21 13.68 51.63
N SER A 423 -19.15 13.73 50.68
CA SER A 423 -20.56 14.04 50.93
C SER A 423 -21.43 13.63 49.74
N SER A 424 -22.36 12.70 49.98
CA SER A 424 -23.50 12.40 49.09
C SER A 424 -24.49 13.59 49.06
N PRO A 425 -25.38 13.67 48.05
CA PRO A 425 -26.71 13.10 48.30
C PRO A 425 -27.39 12.43 47.10
N THR A 426 -28.26 11.49 47.47
CA THR A 426 -29.35 10.84 46.73
C THR A 426 -30.47 11.83 46.39
N PHE A 427 -31.14 11.68 45.23
CA PHE A 427 -32.61 11.58 45.09
C PHE A 427 -33.02 11.20 43.65
N GLY A 428 -34.13 10.48 43.54
CA GLY A 428 -34.53 9.63 42.42
C GLY A 428 -35.33 10.28 41.27
N PRO A 429 -36.01 9.45 40.45
CA PRO A 429 -36.41 9.79 39.09
C PRO A 429 -37.87 10.23 38.97
N GLN A 430 -38.18 11.13 38.04
CA GLN A 430 -39.53 11.30 37.49
C GLN A 430 -39.49 11.54 35.99
N GLY A 431 -40.32 10.77 35.28
CA GLY A 431 -40.62 10.97 33.87
C GLY A 431 -41.69 12.04 33.64
N GLY A 432 -41.79 12.49 32.40
CA GLY A 432 -42.82 13.42 31.96
C GLY A 432 -42.72 13.67 30.46
N SER A 433 -43.60 13.02 29.71
CA SER A 433 -43.82 13.22 28.27
C SER A 433 -44.50 14.57 27.99
N SER A 434 -44.11 15.31 26.95
CA SER A 434 -45.06 16.07 26.12
C SER A 434 -44.48 16.65 24.81
N LYS A 435 -45.04 16.13 23.71
CA LYS A 435 -45.52 16.75 22.46
C LYS A 435 -44.90 18.04 21.89
N ASN A 436 -44.45 17.89 20.62
CA ASN A 436 -44.60 18.74 19.43
C ASN A 436 -44.99 20.23 19.57
N ALA A 437 -44.19 21.08 18.95
CA ALA A 437 -44.68 22.23 18.19
C ALA A 437 -43.77 22.51 16.99
N SER A 438 -44.37 22.45 15.81
CA SER A 438 -43.85 22.90 14.52
C SER A 438 -43.98 24.42 14.38
N SER A 439 -42.95 25.10 13.89
CA SER A 439 -43.14 26.39 13.23
C SER A 439 -42.08 26.61 12.16
N SER A 440 -42.57 26.69 10.92
CA SER A 440 -41.89 27.14 9.72
C SER A 440 -41.59 28.64 9.76
N SER A 441 -40.40 29.05 9.32
CA SER A 441 -40.20 30.37 8.71
C SER A 441 -39.21 30.27 7.54
N ARG A 442 -39.61 30.90 6.43
CA ARG A 442 -38.84 31.08 5.20
C ARG A 442 -37.94 32.31 5.33
N GLY A 443 -36.80 32.32 4.63
CA GLY A 443 -36.22 33.58 4.12
C GLY A 443 -34.70 33.64 3.97
N ASN A 444 -34.25 33.55 2.71
CA ASN A 444 -33.10 34.18 2.05
C ASN A 444 -31.65 34.03 2.56
N GLY A 445 -30.76 33.75 1.61
CA GLY A 445 -29.32 33.71 1.81
C GLY A 445 -28.59 35.04 1.58
N ALA A 446 -27.30 35.03 1.92
CA ALA A 446 -26.21 35.75 1.27
C ALA A 446 -24.87 35.34 1.91
N ASN A 447 -23.87 35.20 1.03
CA ASN A 447 -22.43 35.20 1.27
C ASN A 447 -21.90 35.99 2.48
N GLY A 448 -20.81 35.48 3.07
CA GLY A 448 -19.85 36.29 3.82
C GLY A 448 -18.96 35.44 4.71
N GLY A 449 -17.66 35.43 4.44
CA GLY A 449 -16.67 34.58 5.09
C GLY A 449 -16.36 34.93 6.54
N GLY A 450 -15.92 33.91 7.26
CA GLY A 450 -15.37 33.95 8.59
C GLY A 450 -14.99 32.53 8.98
N ALA A 451 -13.73 32.30 9.35
CA ALA A 451 -13.30 31.07 9.99
C ALA A 451 -14.01 30.99 11.36
N ASP A 452 -15.23 30.49 11.35
CA ASP A 452 -15.99 30.21 12.55
C ASP A 452 -15.63 28.77 12.95
N ASP A 453 -14.90 28.61 14.04
CA ASP A 453 -14.75 27.35 14.76
C ASP A 453 -16.11 26.99 15.40
N GLY A 454 -17.11 26.74 14.54
CA GLY A 454 -18.38 26.17 14.94
C GLY A 454 -18.18 24.77 15.52
N ASP A 455 -19.06 24.36 16.43
CA ASP A 455 -19.08 23.01 17.00
C ASP A 455 -18.85 21.97 15.89
N PRO A 456 -17.76 21.17 15.92
CA PRO A 456 -17.46 20.17 14.89
C PRO A 456 -18.64 19.25 14.59
N ASN A 457 -19.55 19.05 15.56
CA ASN A 457 -20.75 18.23 15.40
C ASN A 457 -21.80 18.83 14.46
N SER A 458 -21.74 20.13 14.17
CA SER A 458 -22.65 20.81 13.23
C SER A 458 -22.38 20.45 11.76
N LEU A 459 -21.17 19.95 11.45
CA LEU A 459 -20.78 19.58 10.09
C LEU A 459 -21.34 18.19 9.70
N PRO A 460 -21.76 18.02 8.43
CA PRO A 460 -22.15 16.70 7.90
C PRO A 460 -21.04 15.67 8.10
N MET A 461 -21.42 14.42 8.38
CA MET A 461 -20.46 13.34 8.62
C MET A 461 -19.47 13.15 7.46
N SER A 462 -19.94 13.27 6.21
CA SER A 462 -19.10 13.19 5.01
C SER A 462 -18.05 14.29 4.92
N VAL A 463 -18.31 15.47 5.48
CA VAL A 463 -17.35 16.59 5.54
C VAL A 463 -16.30 16.32 6.62
N ARG A 464 -16.75 15.92 7.82
CA ARG A 464 -15.84 15.56 8.92
C ARG A 464 -14.89 14.43 8.55
N LEU A 465 -15.40 13.37 7.93
CA LEU A 465 -14.59 12.24 7.48
C LEU A 465 -13.53 12.67 6.46
N ARG A 466 -13.89 13.48 5.46
CA ARG A 466 -12.95 13.96 4.44
C ARG A 466 -11.93 14.95 4.99
N ARG A 467 -12.31 15.79 5.95
CA ARG A 467 -11.38 16.68 6.68
C ARG A 467 -10.37 15.85 7.48
N ALA A 468 -10.82 14.81 8.17
CA ALA A 468 -9.94 13.88 8.89
C ALA A 468 -9.01 13.10 7.93
N LEU A 469 -9.49 12.72 6.74
CA LEU A 469 -8.64 12.11 5.71
C LEU A 469 -7.54 13.05 5.23
N CYS A 470 -7.84 14.34 5.08
CA CYS A 470 -6.85 15.33 4.66
C CYS A 470 -5.65 15.36 5.62
N GLU A 471 -5.84 15.19 6.92
CA GLU A 471 -4.75 15.19 7.90
C GLU A 471 -3.70 14.08 7.66
N GLY A 472 -4.14 12.90 7.22
CA GLY A 472 -3.23 11.78 6.94
C GLY A 472 -2.78 11.68 5.48
N PHE A 473 -3.60 12.12 4.54
CA PHE A 473 -3.40 11.96 3.09
C PHE A 473 -3.11 13.30 2.38
N TYR A 474 -2.72 14.36 3.08
CA TYR A 474 -2.52 15.68 2.45
C TYR A 474 -1.46 15.65 1.31
N MET A 475 -0.45 14.76 1.37
CA MET A 475 0.51 14.58 0.25
C MET A 475 -0.13 14.00 -1.01
N GLN A 476 -1.24 13.29 -0.85
CA GLN A 476 -1.97 12.62 -1.92
C GLN A 476 -3.19 13.46 -2.32
N THR A 477 -2.95 14.77 -2.46
CA THR A 477 -3.92 15.73 -2.97
C THR A 477 -3.51 16.19 -4.36
N CYS A 478 -4.51 16.58 -5.15
CA CYS A 478 -4.29 17.07 -6.51
C CYS A 478 -5.27 18.20 -6.86
N ARG A 479 -4.87 19.02 -7.82
CA ARG A 479 -5.62 20.20 -8.28
C ARG A 479 -5.94 20.10 -9.77
N LEU A 480 -7.15 20.50 -10.14
CA LEU A 480 -7.65 20.47 -11.51
C LEU A 480 -6.79 21.33 -12.45
N MET A 481 -6.48 20.81 -13.64
CA MET A 481 -5.81 21.56 -14.69
C MET A 481 -6.81 22.44 -15.44
N GLY A 482 -6.54 23.75 -15.53
CA GLY A 482 -7.47 24.72 -16.14
C GLY A 482 -7.73 24.55 -17.64
N SER A 483 -6.95 23.73 -18.37
CA SER A 483 -7.07 23.58 -19.83
C SER A 483 -7.17 22.14 -20.34
N GLN A 484 -7.11 21.12 -19.46
CA GLN A 484 -7.23 19.70 -19.82
C GLN A 484 -8.07 18.95 -18.78
N GLN A 485 -8.89 17.98 -19.21
CA GLN A 485 -9.54 17.02 -18.31
C GLN A 485 -8.47 16.16 -17.59
N GLY A 486 -8.06 16.61 -16.40
CA GLY A 486 -7.04 15.98 -15.56
C GLY A 486 -6.63 16.85 -14.37
N TRP A 487 -5.91 16.25 -13.42
CA TRP A 487 -5.42 16.91 -12.20
C TRP A 487 -3.89 16.83 -12.15
N LEU A 488 -3.28 17.72 -11.36
CA LEU A 488 -1.86 17.72 -11.04
C LEU A 488 -1.67 17.41 -9.56
N THR A 489 -0.79 16.47 -9.21
CA THR A 489 -0.44 16.22 -7.82
C THR A 489 0.23 17.43 -7.18
N VAL A 490 -0.10 17.74 -5.93
CA VAL A 490 0.44 18.93 -5.24
C VAL A 490 1.94 18.81 -4.97
N THR A 491 2.40 17.61 -4.65
CA THR A 491 3.79 17.34 -4.27
C THR A 491 4.76 17.39 -5.45
N GLU A 492 4.39 16.76 -6.57
CA GLU A 492 5.29 16.51 -7.69
C GLU A 492 4.81 17.14 -9.02
N SER A 493 3.65 17.81 -9.03
CA SER A 493 3.04 18.36 -10.25
C SER A 493 2.88 17.30 -11.36
N LEU A 494 2.57 16.06 -10.98
CA LEU A 494 2.40 14.96 -11.94
C LEU A 494 0.98 14.96 -12.50
N PRO A 495 0.80 14.83 -13.82
CA PRO A 495 -0.51 14.70 -14.42
C PRO A 495 -1.14 13.37 -14.02
N VAL A 496 -2.34 13.44 -13.47
CA VAL A 496 -3.10 12.29 -12.97
C VAL A 496 -4.57 12.39 -13.37
N ARG A 497 -5.23 11.24 -13.48
CA ARG A 497 -6.65 11.11 -13.80
C ARG A 497 -7.31 10.10 -12.86
N PRO A 498 -8.55 10.31 -12.42
CA PRO A 498 -9.32 9.29 -11.72
C PRO A 498 -9.49 8.02 -12.56
N GLU A 499 -9.59 6.87 -11.91
CA GLU A 499 -9.94 5.62 -12.55
C GLU A 499 -11.33 5.72 -13.20
N PRO A 500 -11.55 5.10 -14.39
CA PRO A 500 -12.88 5.07 -14.99
C PRO A 500 -13.90 4.48 -14.02
N GLY A 501 -14.95 5.25 -13.73
CA GLY A 501 -16.00 4.87 -12.79
C GLY A 501 -15.83 5.45 -11.38
N ALA A 502 -14.74 6.15 -11.05
CA ALA A 502 -14.58 6.85 -9.78
C ALA A 502 -15.79 7.76 -9.48
N ALA A 503 -16.19 7.86 -8.21
CA ALA A 503 -17.36 8.63 -7.79
C ALA A 503 -17.11 10.15 -7.85
N ILE A 504 -17.02 10.69 -9.05
CA ILE A 504 -16.79 12.11 -9.31
C ILE A 504 -17.90 12.62 -10.20
N ASP A 505 -18.41 13.81 -9.89
CA ASP A 505 -19.38 14.49 -10.73
C ASP A 505 -18.70 14.99 -12.03
N GLU A 506 -18.93 14.30 -13.14
CA GLU A 506 -18.40 14.68 -14.45
C GLU A 506 -19.00 15.99 -14.98
N ALA A 507 -20.19 16.39 -14.51
CA ALA A 507 -20.83 17.64 -14.91
C ALA A 507 -20.20 18.85 -14.20
N ASN A 508 -19.71 18.67 -12.97
CA ASN A 508 -19.07 19.70 -12.17
C ASN A 508 -17.77 19.19 -11.54
N LEU A 509 -16.67 19.29 -12.30
CA LEU A 509 -15.38 18.77 -11.87
C LEU A 509 -14.86 19.52 -10.63
N PRO A 510 -14.56 18.81 -9.52
CA PRO A 510 -14.03 19.44 -8.33
C PRO A 510 -12.61 19.97 -8.56
N GLU A 511 -12.36 21.19 -8.08
CA GLU A 511 -11.03 21.82 -8.20
C GLU A 511 -9.96 21.02 -7.45
N TRP A 512 -10.30 20.46 -6.28
CA TRP A 512 -9.38 19.73 -5.43
C TRP A 512 -9.90 18.32 -5.15
N LEU A 513 -8.99 17.35 -5.28
CA LEU A 513 -9.25 15.95 -5.02
C LEU A 513 -8.20 15.37 -4.08
N LEU A 514 -8.60 14.36 -3.32
CA LEU A 514 -7.74 13.50 -2.50
C LEU A 514 -7.85 12.07 -3.03
N TYR A 515 -6.72 11.38 -3.10
CA TYR A 515 -6.65 9.96 -3.49
C TYR A 515 -5.88 9.15 -2.45
N THR A 516 -6.16 7.86 -2.30
CA THR A 516 -5.36 6.98 -1.41
C THR A 516 -4.47 6.02 -2.19
N GLU A 517 -4.77 5.81 -3.46
CA GLU A 517 -4.04 4.88 -4.33
C GLU A 517 -3.70 5.53 -5.67
N LEU A 518 -2.51 5.21 -6.19
CA LEU A 518 -2.05 5.66 -7.49
C LEU A 518 -1.53 4.46 -8.27
N ALA A 519 -2.13 4.21 -9.43
CA ALA A 519 -1.78 3.13 -10.33
C ALA A 519 -1.23 3.70 -11.66
N GLY A 520 -0.27 2.99 -12.26
CA GLY A 520 0.28 3.34 -13.58
C GLY A 520 1.81 3.40 -13.58
N GLN A 521 2.42 2.96 -14.68
CA GLN A 521 3.88 2.98 -14.81
C GLN A 521 4.40 4.39 -15.13
N ALA A 522 5.52 4.75 -14.49
CA ALA A 522 6.35 5.85 -14.92
C ALA A 522 6.78 5.62 -16.38
N GLY A 523 6.17 6.34 -17.32
CA GLY A 523 6.50 6.29 -18.76
C GLY A 523 5.32 6.10 -19.71
N ALA A 524 4.11 5.78 -19.24
CA ALA A 524 2.96 5.43 -20.11
C ALA A 524 1.77 6.44 -20.10
N GLY A 525 1.98 7.68 -19.63
CA GLY A 525 0.94 8.72 -19.60
C GLY A 525 0.64 9.25 -18.19
N ALA A 526 -0.53 9.87 -18.02
CA ALA A 526 -1.01 10.38 -16.72
C ALA A 526 -1.28 9.22 -15.74
N GLY A 527 -0.85 9.37 -14.48
CA GLY A 527 -1.12 8.37 -13.44
C GLY A 527 -2.61 8.22 -13.17
N THR A 528 -3.07 7.02 -12.82
CA THR A 528 -4.48 6.74 -12.52
C THR A 528 -4.72 6.72 -11.01
N MET A 529 -5.52 7.65 -10.51
CA MET A 529 -5.91 7.74 -9.10
C MET A 529 -7.06 6.79 -8.80
N ARG A 530 -7.00 6.12 -7.64
CA ARG A 530 -8.06 5.26 -7.13
C ARG A 530 -8.46 5.71 -5.73
N ASN A 531 -9.73 5.44 -5.40
CA ASN A 531 -10.41 5.91 -4.19
C ASN A 531 -10.26 7.43 -4.07
N VAL A 532 -11.10 8.15 -4.79
CA VAL A 532 -10.98 9.60 -4.94
C VAL A 532 -12.14 10.31 -4.24
N SER A 533 -11.85 11.39 -3.52
CA SER A 533 -12.88 12.25 -2.93
C SER A 533 -12.62 13.73 -3.18
N PRO A 534 -13.67 14.53 -3.45
CA PRO A 534 -13.56 15.98 -3.52
C PRO A 534 -13.23 16.57 -2.16
N ILE A 535 -12.34 17.55 -2.12
CA ILE A 535 -11.95 18.26 -0.90
C ILE A 535 -11.99 19.77 -1.12
N GLN A 536 -11.93 20.54 -0.04
CA GLN A 536 -11.81 22.01 -0.10
C GLN A 536 -10.36 22.43 0.19
N GLN A 537 -9.89 23.46 -0.51
CA GLN A 537 -8.53 24.00 -0.32
C GLN A 537 -8.27 24.44 1.12
N GLU A 538 -9.29 24.98 1.78
CA GLU A 538 -9.21 25.48 3.16
C GLU A 538 -8.76 24.38 4.14
N TRP A 539 -9.16 23.12 3.91
CA TRP A 539 -8.85 22.00 4.80
C TRP A 539 -7.36 21.65 4.79
N ILE A 540 -6.66 21.91 3.68
CA ILE A 540 -5.23 21.64 3.53
C ILE A 540 -4.38 22.91 3.65
N SER A 541 -5.00 24.08 3.69
CA SER A 541 -4.32 25.38 3.67
C SER A 541 -3.27 25.54 4.78
N HIS A 542 -3.55 25.04 5.97
CA HIS A 542 -2.65 25.07 7.11
C HIS A 542 -1.47 24.07 7.01
N LEU A 543 -1.59 23.06 6.13
CA LEU A 543 -0.55 22.06 5.87
C LEU A 543 0.38 22.46 4.73
N LEU A 544 -0.07 23.34 3.81
CA LEU A 544 0.73 23.82 2.68
C LEU A 544 2.06 24.49 3.11
N PRO A 545 2.11 25.38 4.14
CA PRO A 545 3.36 25.99 4.57
C PRO A 545 4.40 24.99 5.10
N ARG A 546 3.94 23.89 5.70
CA ARG A 546 4.83 22.83 6.19
C ARG A 546 5.57 22.13 5.05
N LEU A 547 5.01 22.15 3.84
CA LEU A 547 5.63 21.57 2.65
C LEU A 547 6.82 22.38 2.15
N GLU A 548 6.79 23.70 2.33
CA GLU A 548 7.79 24.66 1.82
C GLU A 548 8.98 24.86 2.77
N MET A 549 8.80 24.66 4.08
CA MET A 549 9.85 24.89 5.09
C MET A 549 10.33 23.60 5.80
N VAL A 550 11.03 22.71 5.08
CA VAL A 550 11.65 21.52 5.70
C VAL A 550 13.18 21.57 5.59
N ASP A 551 13.87 21.70 6.72
CA ASP A 551 15.32 21.49 6.82
C ASP A 551 15.61 20.00 7.10
N LEU A 552 15.92 19.27 6.04
CA LEU A 552 16.15 17.82 6.08
C LEU A 552 17.33 17.41 6.97
N SER A 553 18.33 18.28 7.15
CA SER A 553 19.51 17.95 7.97
C SER A 553 19.17 17.94 9.46
N ARG A 554 18.27 18.83 9.91
CA ARG A 554 17.81 18.88 11.30
C ARG A 554 16.98 17.66 11.69
N LEU A 555 16.11 17.19 10.79
CA LEU A 555 15.26 16.00 11.05
C LEU A 555 16.04 14.72 11.35
N VAL A 556 17.27 14.63 10.85
CA VAL A 556 18.18 13.49 11.07
C VAL A 556 18.87 13.55 12.44
N GLY A 557 18.89 14.72 13.09
CA GLY A 557 19.69 14.97 14.28
C GLY A 557 21.16 15.30 13.96
N GLU A 558 21.47 15.72 12.73
CA GLU A 558 22.77 16.32 12.41
C GLU A 558 22.77 17.79 12.90
N VAL A 559 23.81 18.19 13.62
CA VAL A 559 24.01 19.59 14.02
C VAL A 559 24.34 20.38 12.76
N ALA A 560 23.49 21.36 12.41
CA ALA A 560 23.74 22.22 11.27
C ALA A 560 25.13 22.89 11.40
N PRO A 561 25.98 22.87 10.36
CA PRO A 561 27.21 23.65 10.39
C PRO A 561 26.85 25.14 10.57
N ALA A 562 27.60 25.84 11.43
CA ALA A 562 27.40 27.27 11.68
C ALA A 562 27.35 28.02 10.34
N LYS A 563 26.32 28.87 10.17
CA LYS A 563 26.07 29.66 8.96
C LYS A 563 27.14 30.75 8.78
N GLU A 564 28.35 30.39 8.39
CA GLU A 564 29.40 31.35 7.98
C GLU A 564 29.71 31.28 6.47
N GLY A 565 29.22 30.28 5.73
CA GLY A 565 29.55 30.08 4.31
C GLY A 565 28.58 30.66 3.26
N GLU A 566 27.33 30.99 3.62
CA GLU A 566 26.29 31.33 2.62
C GLU A 566 26.35 32.77 2.09
N LYS A 567 27.08 33.69 2.75
CA LYS A 567 27.21 35.07 2.28
C LYS A 567 28.13 35.18 1.05
N SER A 568 29.23 34.42 0.98
CA SER A 568 30.17 34.53 -0.15
C SER A 568 29.59 34.03 -1.48
N GLN A 569 28.77 32.96 -1.49
CA GLN A 569 28.24 32.42 -2.75
C GLN A 569 27.10 33.26 -3.36
N LYS A 570 26.32 33.97 -2.53
CA LYS A 570 25.30 34.91 -3.04
C LYS A 570 25.95 36.13 -3.69
N GLU A 571 27.04 36.65 -3.12
CA GLU A 571 27.75 37.80 -3.69
C GLU A 571 28.39 37.47 -5.05
N THR A 572 28.95 36.27 -5.22
CA THR A 572 29.56 35.87 -6.51
C THR A 572 28.52 35.71 -7.63
N LYS A 573 27.32 35.17 -7.32
CA LYS A 573 26.24 35.02 -8.32
C LYS A 573 25.63 36.36 -8.74
N VAL A 574 25.49 37.31 -7.81
CA VAL A 574 24.96 38.65 -8.12
C VAL A 574 25.95 39.44 -8.99
N GLN A 575 27.26 39.34 -8.72
CA GLN A 575 28.28 39.98 -9.55
C GLN A 575 28.41 39.37 -10.95
N ALA A 576 28.23 38.05 -11.09
CA ALA A 576 28.22 37.37 -12.39
C ALA A 576 27.03 37.81 -13.25
N ALA A 577 25.82 37.89 -12.68
CA ALA A 577 24.62 38.34 -13.38
C ALA A 577 24.71 39.83 -13.82
N ALA A 578 25.33 40.69 -13.00
CA ALA A 578 25.56 42.09 -13.34
C ALA A 578 26.53 42.26 -14.53
N ARG A 579 27.60 41.47 -14.59
CA ARG A 579 28.54 41.46 -15.74
C ARG A 579 27.88 40.99 -17.03
N GLU A 580 27.01 39.99 -16.96
CA GLU A 580 26.29 39.48 -18.13
C GLU A 580 25.28 40.49 -18.68
N GLN A 581 24.57 41.21 -17.80
CA GLN A 581 23.67 42.31 -18.22
C GLN A 581 24.43 43.48 -18.87
N ALA A 582 25.60 43.84 -18.34
CA ALA A 582 26.43 44.90 -18.93
C ALA A 582 26.91 44.52 -20.35
N ALA A 583 27.41 43.28 -20.52
CA ALA A 583 27.84 42.78 -21.84
C ALA A 583 26.68 42.71 -22.86
N ARG A 584 25.47 42.45 -22.39
CA ARG A 584 24.26 42.42 -23.24
C ARG A 584 23.82 43.82 -23.68
N LYS A 585 23.99 44.83 -22.81
CA LYS A 585 23.74 46.25 -23.16
C LYS A 585 24.76 46.77 -24.18
N ASP A 586 26.04 46.45 -24.04
CA ASP A 586 27.08 46.87 -24.99
C ASP A 586 26.87 46.25 -26.38
N LYS A 587 26.49 44.97 -26.44
CA LYS A 587 26.12 44.32 -27.72
C LYS A 587 24.91 44.99 -28.38
N ALA A 588 23.92 45.41 -27.60
CA ALA A 588 22.75 46.11 -28.13
C ALA A 588 23.09 47.51 -28.65
N LEU A 589 24.00 48.23 -27.97
CA LEU A 589 24.49 49.54 -28.40
C LEU A 589 25.28 49.46 -29.70
N SER A 590 26.23 48.50 -29.79
CA SER A 590 27.00 48.28 -31.02
C SER A 590 26.12 47.86 -32.21
N ALA A 591 25.07 47.07 -31.97
CA ALA A 591 24.12 46.70 -33.01
C ALA A 591 23.31 47.91 -33.51
N LYS A 592 22.92 48.82 -32.59
CA LYS A 592 22.19 50.05 -32.92
C LYS A 592 23.05 51.01 -33.74
N GLU A 593 24.33 51.15 -33.41
CA GLU A 593 25.27 51.99 -34.16
C GLU A 593 25.48 51.46 -35.59
N ARG A 594 25.65 50.15 -35.76
CA ARG A 594 25.76 49.53 -37.10
C ARG A 594 24.50 49.71 -37.94
N TYR A 595 23.33 49.66 -37.31
CA TYR A 595 22.06 49.92 -37.99
C TYR A 595 21.94 51.38 -38.45
N LEU A 596 22.30 52.34 -37.59
CA LEU A 596 22.29 53.76 -37.94
C LEU A 596 23.31 54.10 -39.04
N ALA A 597 24.48 53.48 -39.03
CA ALA A 597 25.48 53.64 -40.09
C ALA A 597 24.99 53.12 -41.44
N ARG A 598 24.35 51.94 -41.49
CA ARG A 598 23.74 51.41 -42.72
C ARG A 598 22.61 52.28 -43.25
N LYS A 599 21.78 52.81 -42.35
CA LYS A 599 20.69 53.71 -42.72
C LYS A 599 21.23 55.03 -43.30
N ALA A 600 22.30 55.58 -42.73
CA ALA A 600 22.97 56.76 -43.26
C ALA A 600 23.62 56.52 -44.64
N GLU A 601 24.20 55.33 -44.88
CA GLU A 601 24.71 54.95 -46.21
C GLU A 601 23.60 54.78 -47.26
N GLU A 602 22.45 54.24 -46.86
CA GLU A 602 21.28 54.11 -47.76
C GLU A 602 20.66 55.47 -48.10
N GLU A 603 20.61 56.40 -47.14
CA GLU A 603 20.15 57.78 -47.38
C GLU A 603 21.14 58.57 -48.24
N ALA A 604 22.44 58.31 -48.12
CA ALA A 604 23.47 58.91 -48.97
C ALA A 604 23.46 58.36 -50.42
N LYS A 605 23.00 57.12 -50.64
CA LYS A 605 22.81 56.55 -52.00
C LYS A 605 21.52 56.99 -52.69
N LYS A 606 20.58 57.62 -51.96
CA LYS A 606 19.31 58.14 -52.48
C LYS A 606 19.35 59.65 -52.82
N LYS A 607 20.42 60.34 -52.45
CA LYS A 607 20.78 61.69 -52.92
C LYS A 607 21.79 61.57 -54.04
#